data_AF-A0AA36FWW5-F1
#
_entry.id   AF-A0AA36FWW5-F1
#
_cell.length_a   1.000
_cell.length_b   1.000
_cell.length_c   1.000
_cell.angle_alpha   90.00
_cell.angle_beta   90.00
_cell.angle_gamma   90.00
#
_symmetry.space_group_name_H-M   'P 1'
#
loop_
_entity.id
_entity.type
_entity.pdbx_description
1 polymer ?
#
loop_
_entity_poly.entity_id
_entity_poly.type
_entity_poly.pdbx_seq_one_letter_code
_entity_poly.pdbx_strand_id
1 'polypeptide(L)'
;VAQILTSEAKIYDSVTLAAAMLHDTVEDTKTTHEEILAEFGQEVHDIVKEAKLVKLADKLYNLRDIERAPPFGWDKRQAREYFKWAKEVVSGLKGTNEALENALDDLINRNL
;
A
#
# COMPACT_ATOMS: atom_id res chain seq x y z
N VAL A 1 7.42 5.09 -3.81
CA VAL A 1 7.87 6.49 -3.59
C VAL A 1 9.10 6.59 -2.69
N ALA A 2 9.10 6.02 -1.48
CA ALA A 2 10.24 6.12 -0.56
C ALA A 2 11.56 5.54 -1.12
N GLN A 3 11.50 4.46 -1.91
CA GLN A 3 12.69 3.88 -2.54
C GLN A 3 13.29 4.80 -3.62
N ILE A 4 12.46 5.53 -4.37
CA ILE A 4 12.91 6.55 -5.34
C ILE A 4 13.57 7.72 -4.61
N LEU A 5 13.03 8.11 -3.45
CA LEU A 5 13.63 9.17 -2.64
C LEU A 5 15.03 8.79 -2.14
N THR A 6 15.27 7.53 -1.77
CA THR A 6 16.60 7.07 -1.34
C THR A 6 17.55 6.84 -2.51
N SER A 7 17.09 6.25 -3.62
CA SER A 7 17.95 5.84 -4.75
C SER A 7 18.28 6.99 -5.70
N GLU A 8 17.32 7.87 -5.98
CA GLU A 8 17.44 8.91 -7.00
C GLU A 8 17.57 10.30 -6.37
N ALA A 9 16.70 10.63 -5.40
CA ALA A 9 16.72 11.93 -4.75
C ALA A 9 17.74 12.05 -3.60
N LYS A 10 18.41 10.94 -3.22
CA LYS A 10 19.39 10.85 -2.12
C LYS A 10 18.88 11.40 -0.78
N ILE A 11 17.59 11.26 -0.52
CA ILE A 11 16.96 11.61 0.74
C ILE A 11 17.07 10.41 1.68
N TYR A 12 17.71 10.61 2.83
CA TYR A 12 17.89 9.58 3.86
C TYR A 12 17.27 9.96 5.21
N ASP A 13 16.51 11.06 5.22
CA ASP A 13 15.79 11.50 6.42
C ASP A 13 14.66 10.52 6.75
N SER A 14 14.72 9.94 7.94
CA SER A 14 13.80 8.88 8.36
C SER A 14 12.36 9.37 8.44
N VAL A 15 12.14 10.64 8.78
CA VAL A 15 10.81 11.26 8.84
C VAL A 15 10.24 11.44 7.44
N THR A 16 11.03 11.94 6.48
CA THR A 16 10.63 12.12 5.08
C THR A 16 10.38 10.77 4.40
N LEU A 17 11.21 9.76 4.68
CA LEU A 17 11.00 8.41 4.16
C LEU A 17 9.76 7.77 4.75
N ALA A 18 9.52 7.92 6.06
CA ALA A 18 8.29 7.47 6.69
C ALA A 18 7.07 8.21 6.11
N ALA A 19 7.14 9.52 5.93
CA ALA A 19 6.08 10.30 5.29
C ALA A 19 5.81 9.84 3.85
N ALA A 20 6.85 9.55 3.06
CA ALA A 20 6.70 9.02 1.70
C ALA A 20 6.14 7.59 1.67
N MET A 21 6.38 6.80 2.71
CA MET A 21 5.76 5.49 2.90
C MET A 21 4.29 5.61 3.32
N LEU A 22 3.95 6.68 4.04
CA LEU A 22 2.62 6.93 4.59
C LEU A 22 1.77 7.90 3.75
N HIS A 23 2.28 8.48 2.66
CA HIS A 23 1.57 9.55 1.94
C HIS A 23 0.21 9.11 1.36
N ASP A 24 0.07 7.82 1.02
CA ASP A 24 -1.20 7.22 0.57
C ASP A 24 -2.25 7.10 1.70
N THR A 25 -1.87 7.26 2.98
CA THR A 25 -2.78 7.11 4.14
C THR A 25 -3.98 8.05 4.12
N VAL A 26 -3.87 9.20 3.44
CA VAL A 26 -4.86 10.28 3.49
C VAL A 26 -5.90 10.20 2.35
N GLU A 27 -5.70 9.33 1.34
CA GLU A 27 -6.53 9.34 0.12
C GLU A 27 -7.68 8.34 0.07
N ASP A 28 -7.83 7.44 1.04
CA ASP A 28 -8.86 6.39 0.96
C ASP A 28 -10.20 6.87 1.59
N THR A 29 -11.17 7.20 0.72
CA THR A 29 -12.57 7.43 1.11
C THR A 29 -13.33 6.11 1.22
N LYS A 30 -14.45 6.07 1.98
CA LYS A 30 -15.29 4.88 2.14
C LYS A 30 -16.17 4.54 0.93
N THR A 31 -15.84 5.05 -0.25
CA THR A 31 -16.68 4.97 -1.45
C THR A 31 -16.69 3.56 -2.04
N THR A 32 -17.88 3.01 -2.33
CA THR A 32 -18.03 1.63 -2.84
C THR A 32 -17.97 1.54 -4.37
N HIS A 33 -17.79 0.32 -4.90
CA HIS A 33 -17.83 0.08 -6.35
C HIS A 33 -19.21 0.39 -6.93
N GLU A 34 -20.27 0.06 -6.19
CA GLU A 34 -21.65 0.31 -6.57
C GLU A 34 -21.95 1.81 -6.64
N GLU A 35 -21.44 2.60 -5.67
CA GLU A 35 -21.56 4.05 -5.67
C GLU A 35 -20.85 4.68 -6.88
N ILE A 36 -19.62 4.22 -7.18
CA ILE A 36 -18.85 4.74 -8.33
C ILE A 36 -19.55 4.41 -9.65
N LEU A 37 -20.06 3.18 -9.78
CA LEU A 37 -20.78 2.75 -10.98
C LEU A 37 -22.08 3.54 -11.16
N ALA A 38 -22.82 3.79 -10.08
CA ALA A 38 -24.09 4.53 -10.12
C ALA A 38 -23.91 6.01 -10.46
N GLU A 39 -22.88 6.66 -9.90
CA GLU A 39 -22.64 8.10 -10.06
C GLU A 39 -21.85 8.45 -11.33
N PHE A 40 -20.90 7.60 -11.74
CA PHE A 40 -19.93 7.92 -12.80
C PHE A 40 -19.93 6.95 -13.98
N GLY A 41 -20.67 5.83 -13.89
CA GLY A 41 -20.79 4.85 -14.95
C GLY A 41 -19.61 3.86 -15.06
N GLN A 42 -19.73 2.94 -16.01
CA GLN A 42 -18.86 1.76 -16.15
C GLN A 42 -17.40 2.10 -16.45
N GLU A 43 -17.15 3.09 -17.30
CA GLU A 43 -15.78 3.46 -17.72
C GLU A 43 -14.95 3.95 -16.52
N VAL A 44 -15.51 4.81 -15.68
CA VAL A 44 -14.83 5.31 -14.47
C VAL A 44 -14.66 4.18 -13.45
N HIS A 45 -15.68 3.32 -13.29
CA HIS A 45 -15.58 2.14 -12.42
C HIS A 45 -14.39 1.24 -12.81
N ASP A 46 -14.20 0.96 -14.10
CA ASP A 46 -13.14 0.07 -14.57
C ASP A 46 -11.76 0.69 -14.37
N ILE A 47 -11.60 1.99 -14.63
CA ILE A 47 -10.35 2.73 -14.36
C ILE A 47 -10.01 2.70 -12.86
N VAL A 48 -11.00 2.91 -11.98
CA VAL A 48 -10.79 2.86 -10.53
C VAL A 48 -10.36 1.44 -10.11
N LYS A 49 -10.98 0.40 -10.67
CA LYS A 49 -10.60 -0.98 -10.40
C LYS A 49 -9.16 -1.27 -10.82
N GLU A 50 -8.75 -0.80 -12.01
CA GLU A 50 -7.36 -0.91 -12.47
C GLU A 50 -6.38 -0.16 -11.56
N ALA A 51 -6.74 1.03 -11.08
CA ALA A 51 -5.93 1.77 -10.13
C ALA A 51 -5.76 1.02 -8.79
N LYS A 52 -6.82 0.36 -8.29
CA LYS A 52 -6.74 -0.49 -7.09
C LYS A 52 -5.80 -1.68 -7.31
N LEU A 53 -5.77 -2.29 -8.50
CA LEU A 53 -4.81 -3.35 -8.83
C LEU A 53 -3.36 -2.86 -8.70
N VAL A 54 -3.07 -1.68 -9.23
CA VAL A 54 -1.73 -1.06 -9.13
C VAL A 54 -1.38 -0.82 -7.67
N LYS A 55 -2.31 -0.29 -6.86
CA LYS A 55 -2.10 -0.09 -5.42
C LYS A 55 -1.80 -1.41 -4.68
N LEU A 56 -2.53 -2.49 -4.94
CA LEU A 56 -2.28 -3.81 -4.33
C LEU A 56 -0.88 -4.33 -4.69
N ALA A 57 -0.49 -4.24 -5.97
CA ALA A 57 0.82 -4.69 -6.44
C ALA A 57 1.97 -3.88 -5.80
N ASP A 58 1.82 -2.55 -5.72
CA ASP A 58 2.79 -1.67 -5.05
C ASP A 58 2.97 -2.04 -3.57
N LYS A 59 1.85 -2.24 -2.84
CA LYS A 59 1.92 -2.63 -1.42
C LYS A 59 2.60 -3.99 -1.24
N LEU A 60 2.30 -4.96 -2.10
CA LEU A 60 2.93 -6.28 -2.04
C LEU A 60 4.44 -6.18 -2.30
N TYR A 61 4.85 -5.37 -3.26
CA TYR A 61 6.27 -5.11 -3.53
C TYR A 61 6.97 -4.46 -2.33
N ASN A 62 6.40 -3.37 -1.80
CA ASN A 62 6.97 -2.64 -0.67
C ASN A 62 7.10 -3.52 0.58
N LEU A 63 6.08 -4.32 0.90
CA LEU A 63 6.12 -5.22 2.06
C LEU A 63 7.15 -6.35 1.89
N ARG A 64 7.32 -6.89 0.69
CA ARG A 64 8.36 -7.89 0.40
C ARG A 64 9.77 -7.29 0.55
N ASP A 65 9.95 -6.04 0.15
CA ASP A 65 11.24 -5.37 0.29
C ASP A 65 11.58 -5.12 1.76
N ILE A 66 10.61 -4.64 2.54
CA ILE A 66 10.77 -4.42 4.00
C ILE A 66 11.03 -5.73 4.75
N GLU A 67 10.34 -6.82 4.37
CA GLU A 67 10.58 -8.15 4.96
C GLU A 67 12.02 -8.63 4.72
N ARG A 68 12.56 -8.38 3.52
CA ARG A 68 13.94 -8.74 3.18
C ARG A 68 14.95 -7.88 3.93
N ALA A 69 14.73 -6.57 3.91
CA ALA A 69 15.58 -5.59 4.56
C ALA A 69 14.77 -4.32 4.85
N PRO A 70 14.54 -3.98 6.13
CA PRO A 70 13.92 -2.71 6.48
C PRO A 70 14.70 -1.52 5.94
N PRO A 71 14.04 -0.39 5.65
CA PRO A 71 14.71 0.84 5.27
C PRO A 71 15.79 1.26 6.28
N PHE A 72 16.81 1.97 5.82
CA PHE A 72 17.88 2.45 6.70
C PHE A 72 17.31 3.28 7.85
N GLY A 73 17.74 2.96 9.08
CA GLY A 73 17.26 3.62 10.30
C GLY A 73 15.94 3.07 10.86
N TRP A 74 15.35 2.04 10.23
CA TRP A 74 14.17 1.37 10.78
C TRP A 74 14.55 0.24 11.74
N ASP A 75 13.96 0.29 12.93
CA ASP A 75 13.91 -0.80 13.90
C ASP A 75 12.76 -1.77 13.58
N LYS A 76 12.73 -2.92 14.27
CA LYS A 76 11.67 -3.94 14.09
C LYS A 76 10.27 -3.39 14.38
N ARG A 77 10.15 -2.40 15.26
CA ARG A 77 8.86 -1.80 15.61
C ARG A 77 8.37 -0.95 14.43
N GLN A 78 9.22 -0.13 13.82
CA GLN A 78 8.85 0.68 12.65
C GLN A 78 8.41 -0.20 11.48
N ALA A 79 9.14 -1.29 11.20
CA ALA A 79 8.71 -2.28 10.21
C ALA A 79 7.32 -2.84 10.56
N ARG A 80 7.11 -3.30 11.80
CA ARG A 80 5.82 -3.85 12.25
C ARG A 80 4.68 -2.84 12.16
N GLU A 81 4.90 -1.58 12.54
CA GLU A 81 3.87 -0.53 12.40
C GLU A 81 3.49 -0.30 10.94
N TYR A 82 4.44 -0.41 10.02
CA TYR A 82 4.13 -0.36 8.59
C TYR A 82 3.32 -1.58 8.11
N PHE A 83 3.61 -2.78 8.60
CA PHE A 83 2.78 -3.96 8.33
C PHE A 83 1.34 -3.81 8.87
N LYS A 84 1.17 -3.24 10.07
CA LYS A 84 -0.16 -2.95 10.63
C LYS A 84 -0.90 -1.94 9.77
N TRP A 85 -0.23 -0.86 9.39
CA TRP A 85 -0.80 0.14 8.50
C TRP A 85 -1.22 -0.46 7.14
N ALA A 86 -0.34 -1.26 6.54
CA ALA A 86 -0.62 -1.89 5.26
C ALA A 86 -1.84 -2.82 5.33
N LYS A 87 -2.09 -3.48 6.47
CA LYS A 87 -3.31 -4.25 6.71
C LYS A 87 -4.57 -3.40 6.60
N GLU A 88 -4.58 -2.22 7.22
CA GLU A 88 -5.72 -1.31 7.15
C GLU A 88 -5.97 -0.84 5.71
N VAL A 89 -4.91 -0.48 4.96
CA VAL A 89 -5.02 -0.09 3.55
C VAL A 89 -5.55 -1.23 2.68
N VAL A 90 -4.96 -2.42 2.80
CA VAL A 90 -5.36 -3.60 2.01
C VAL A 90 -6.82 -3.99 2.30
N SER A 91 -7.31 -3.78 3.53
CA SER A 91 -8.70 -4.02 3.87
C SER A 91 -9.69 -3.20 3.03
N GLY A 92 -9.34 -1.96 2.69
CA GLY A 92 -10.14 -1.07 1.82
C GLY A 92 -10.03 -1.38 0.32
N LEU A 93 -9.06 -2.22 -0.06
CA LEU A 93 -8.80 -2.62 -1.45
C LEU A 93 -9.36 -4.03 -1.77
N LYS A 94 -9.96 -4.72 -0.80
CA LYS A 94 -10.49 -6.08 -0.99
C LYS A 94 -11.57 -6.15 -2.07
N GLY A 95 -11.67 -7.31 -2.73
CA GLY A 95 -12.59 -7.54 -3.84
C GLY A 95 -12.08 -7.04 -5.20
N THR A 96 -10.79 -6.70 -5.28
CA THR A 96 -10.16 -6.23 -6.52
C THR A 96 -9.41 -7.37 -7.23
N ASN A 97 -8.57 -8.12 -6.50
CA ASN A 97 -7.79 -9.24 -7.02
C ASN A 97 -7.42 -10.24 -5.91
N GLU A 98 -8.11 -11.37 -5.91
CA GLU A 98 -7.96 -12.42 -4.90
C GLU A 98 -6.52 -12.93 -4.76
N ALA A 99 -5.78 -13.10 -5.85
CA ALA A 99 -4.42 -13.62 -5.80
C ALA A 99 -3.44 -12.66 -5.11
N LEU A 100 -3.52 -11.36 -5.40
CA LEU A 100 -2.72 -10.33 -4.75
C LEU A 100 -3.13 -10.15 -3.28
N GLU A 101 -4.44 -10.16 -3.02
CA GLU A 101 -5.00 -10.05 -1.66
C GLU A 101 -4.52 -11.20 -0.77
N ASN A 102 -4.58 -12.45 -1.25
CA ASN A 102 -4.09 -13.61 -0.50
C ASN A 102 -2.58 -13.52 -0.24
N ALA A 103 -1.79 -13.11 -1.23
CA ALA A 103 -0.34 -12.94 -1.06
C ALA A 103 0.01 -11.83 -0.05
N LEU A 104 -0.79 -10.76 -0.01
CA LEU A 104 -0.68 -9.68 0.97
C LEU A 104 -1.07 -10.17 2.37
N ASP A 105 -2.21 -10.84 2.51
CA ASP A 105 -2.69 -11.36 3.79
C ASP A 105 -1.66 -12.33 4.40
N ASP A 106 -1.09 -13.26 3.62
CA ASP A 106 -0.04 -14.19 4.08
C ASP A 106 1.22 -13.46 4.57
N LEU A 107 1.67 -12.46 3.80
CA LEU A 107 2.86 -11.67 4.10
C LEU A 107 2.67 -10.78 5.34
N ILE A 108 1.48 -10.20 5.49
CA ILE A 108 1.12 -9.37 6.64
C ILE A 108 1.03 -10.24 7.89
N ASN A 109 0.29 -11.35 7.84
CA ASN A 109 0.03 -12.19 9.01
C ASN A 109 1.29 -12.83 9.60
N ARG A 110 2.31 -13.12 8.79
CA ARG A 110 3.58 -13.68 9.30
C ARG A 110 4.54 -12.64 9.91
N ASN A 111 4.30 -11.35 9.68
CA ASN A 111 5.14 -10.24 10.17
C ASN A 111 4.49 -9.43 11.31
N LEU A 112 3.23 -9.72 11.65
CA LEU A 112 2.50 -9.15 12.77
C LEU A 112 2.55 -10.06 14.00
#